data_AF-A0A8S3HWC7-F1
#
_entry.id   AF-A0A8S3HWC7-F1
#
_cell.length_a   1.000
_cell.length_b   1.000
_cell.length_c   1.000
_cell.angle_alpha   90.00
_cell.angle_beta   90.00
_cell.angle_gamma   90.00
#
_symmetry.space_group_name_H-M   'P 1'
#
loop_
_entity.id
_entity.type
_entity.pdbx_description
1 polymer ?
#
loop_
_entity_poly.entity_id
_entity_poly.type
_entity_poly.pdbx_seq_one_letter_code
_entity_poly.pdbx_strand_id
1 'polypeptide(L)'
;IFQPIAKKFNFNFDMNIIRRGYYPRGGGEVRITVNPIDQLTAVDLTEFGRIKKFFGRAFVAGTLSKRIAHEMTDAAEKLIHKKYSKDIPVEILVLKEPDNIAMGTATGIIVGAETTTGCLLAASALGKRGVPAYDVGTQAAQDLLDDLSYQACVDRHLQDQLIILMALAKGHSKVRCGPLSDHTKTAIYIAELLTKVKFQITEVSSLKLENDQSNSNASEATTT
;
A
#
# COMPACT_ATOMS: atom_id res chain seq x y z
N ILE A 1 2.21 0.21 6.14
CA ILE A 1 2.88 -0.20 4.88
C ILE A 1 4.20 0.54 4.72
N PHE A 2 4.20 1.87 4.57
CA PHE A 2 5.43 2.66 4.39
C PHE A 2 6.48 2.51 5.50
N GLN A 3 6.13 2.67 6.78
CA GLN A 3 7.10 2.68 7.89
C GLN A 3 8.01 1.42 7.95
N PRO A 4 7.49 0.16 7.86
CA PRO A 4 8.35 -1.01 7.75
C PRO A 4 9.31 -1.01 6.55
N ILE A 5 8.90 -0.44 5.43
CA ILE A 5 9.73 -0.37 4.21
C ILE A 5 10.79 0.73 4.34
N ALA A 6 10.41 1.90 4.86
CA ALA A 6 11.34 2.97 5.21
C ALA A 6 12.45 2.47 6.15
N LYS A 7 12.12 1.59 7.11
CA LYS A 7 13.11 0.97 8.00
C LYS A 7 14.18 0.16 7.26
N LYS A 8 13.85 -0.45 6.10
CA LYS A 8 14.84 -1.14 5.24
C LYS A 8 15.87 -0.18 4.65
N PHE A 9 15.51 1.10 4.48
CA PHE A 9 16.42 2.18 4.07
C PHE A 9 17.22 2.78 5.24
N ASN A 10 17.21 2.16 6.43
CA ASN A 10 17.74 2.75 7.66
C ASN A 10 16.98 4.02 8.09
N PHE A 11 15.75 4.24 7.61
CA PHE A 11 14.91 5.37 7.99
C PHE A 11 13.82 4.93 8.97
N ASN A 12 14.02 5.23 10.25
CA ASN A 12 13.05 4.91 11.30
C ASN A 12 12.39 6.16 11.86
N PHE A 13 11.09 6.06 12.10
CA PHE A 13 10.30 7.10 12.74
C PHE A 13 9.17 6.45 13.52
N ASP A 14 8.74 7.12 14.59
CA ASP A 14 7.56 6.77 15.35
C ASP A 14 6.40 7.66 14.93
N MET A 15 5.23 7.06 14.73
CA MET A 15 4.01 7.77 14.36
C MET A 15 2.91 7.46 15.37
N ASN A 16 2.41 8.48 16.04
CA ASN A 16 1.28 8.38 16.94
C ASN A 16 0.10 9.21 16.41
N ILE A 17 -1.04 8.56 16.20
CA ILE A 17 -2.27 9.23 15.77
C ILE A 17 -3.00 9.70 17.02
N ILE A 18 -2.87 10.99 17.31
CA ILE A 18 -3.52 11.63 18.48
C ILE A 18 -5.02 11.77 18.23
N ARG A 19 -5.39 12.15 17.00
CA ARG A 19 -6.80 12.33 16.61
C ARG A 19 -6.97 12.10 15.11
N ARG A 20 -8.02 11.38 14.73
CA ARG A 20 -8.41 11.25 13.31
C ARG A 20 -9.27 12.44 12.90
N GLY A 21 -9.04 12.94 11.69
CA GLY A 21 -9.86 14.00 11.10
C GLY A 21 -10.29 13.62 9.70
N TYR A 22 -11.59 13.58 9.48
CA TYR A 22 -12.20 13.16 8.22
C TYR A 22 -12.82 14.35 7.50
N TYR A 23 -12.69 14.36 6.17
CA TYR A 23 -13.31 15.36 5.30
C TYR A 23 -14.84 15.45 5.53
N PRO A 24 -15.45 16.65 5.43
CA PRO A 24 -14.83 17.95 5.14
C PRO A 24 -14.25 18.65 6.38
N ARG A 25 -14.60 18.19 7.59
CA ARG A 25 -14.19 18.87 8.84
C ARG A 25 -12.68 18.81 9.07
N GLY A 26 -12.04 17.70 8.71
CA GLY A 26 -10.62 17.49 8.98
C GLY A 26 -10.33 17.53 10.49
N GLY A 27 -9.25 18.22 10.88
CA GLY A 27 -8.83 18.34 12.28
C GLY A 27 -8.07 17.12 12.81
N GLY A 28 -7.47 16.33 11.91
CA GLY A 28 -6.60 15.22 12.30
C GLY A 28 -5.32 15.74 12.93
N GLU A 29 -4.78 14.98 13.88
CA GLU A 29 -3.53 15.29 14.56
C GLU A 29 -2.68 14.03 14.65
N VAL A 30 -1.45 14.14 14.14
CA VAL A 30 -0.46 13.07 14.16
C VAL A 30 0.82 13.65 14.72
N ARG A 31 1.42 12.93 15.67
CA ARG A 31 2.76 13.22 16.18
C ARG A 31 3.74 12.26 15.52
N ILE A 32 4.70 12.82 14.81
CA ILE A 32 5.80 12.05 14.20
C ILE A 32 7.08 12.40 14.92
N THR A 33 7.81 11.39 15.39
CA THR A 33 9.15 11.54 15.96
C THR A 33 10.13 10.83 15.03
N VAL A 34 11.14 11.55 14.56
CA VAL A 34 12.13 11.04 13.62
C VAL A 34 13.49 11.17 14.27
N ASN A 35 14.26 10.08 14.29
CA ASN A 35 15.66 10.17 14.72
C ASN A 35 16.52 10.56 13.51
N PRO A 36 17.46 11.51 13.67
CA PRO A 36 18.38 11.84 12.61
C PRO A 36 19.20 10.62 12.22
N ILE A 37 19.49 10.51 10.93
CA ILE A 37 20.33 9.45 10.37
C ILE A 37 21.43 10.11 9.54
N ASP A 38 22.63 9.55 9.59
CA ASP A 38 23.76 10.05 8.78
C ASP A 38 23.57 9.70 7.31
N GLN A 39 22.96 8.53 7.03
CA GLN A 39 22.85 7.98 5.69
C GLN A 39 21.72 6.96 5.55
N LEU A 40 20.98 7.07 4.44
CA LEU A 40 20.05 6.05 3.97
C LEU A 40 20.81 4.87 3.34
N THR A 41 20.30 3.65 3.52
CA THR A 41 20.88 2.43 2.93
C THR A 41 20.06 1.99 1.72
N ALA A 42 20.75 1.53 0.67
CA ALA A 42 20.06 0.96 -0.49
C ALA A 42 19.30 -0.33 -0.12
N VAL A 43 18.25 -0.64 -0.87
CA VAL A 43 17.42 -1.83 -0.66
C VAL A 43 17.32 -2.67 -1.93
N ASP A 44 17.11 -3.96 -1.77
CA ASP A 44 16.66 -4.84 -2.86
C ASP A 44 15.28 -5.40 -2.50
N LEU A 45 14.27 -4.99 -3.28
CA LEU A 45 12.88 -5.40 -3.17
C LEU A 45 12.44 -6.01 -4.50
N THR A 46 13.16 -7.02 -4.99
CA THR A 46 12.86 -7.70 -6.27
C THR A 46 12.27 -9.10 -6.10
N GLU A 47 12.43 -9.71 -4.93
CA GLU A 47 11.92 -11.06 -4.64
C GLU A 47 10.54 -11.02 -3.97
N PHE A 48 9.50 -11.49 -4.66
CA PHE A 48 8.12 -11.54 -4.13
C PHE A 48 7.84 -12.76 -3.25
N GLY A 49 8.39 -13.92 -3.57
CA GLY A 49 8.09 -15.17 -2.88
C GLY A 49 6.63 -15.63 -3.06
N ARG A 50 5.96 -15.96 -1.96
CA ARG A 50 4.55 -16.40 -1.93
C ARG A 50 3.75 -15.57 -0.93
N ILE A 51 2.44 -15.45 -1.14
CA ILE A 51 1.55 -14.82 -0.14
C ILE A 51 1.56 -15.64 1.15
N LYS A 52 1.89 -14.99 2.26
CA LYS A 52 1.87 -15.57 3.61
C LYS A 52 0.53 -15.34 4.29
N LYS A 53 0.00 -14.12 4.21
CA LYS A 53 -1.33 -13.75 4.74
C LYS A 53 -1.86 -12.47 4.11
N PHE A 54 -3.17 -12.29 4.21
CA PHE A 54 -3.83 -11.01 4.03
C PHE A 54 -4.13 -10.39 5.39
N PHE A 55 -4.08 -9.07 5.46
CA PHE A 55 -4.36 -8.32 6.68
C PHE A 55 -5.04 -6.99 6.35
N GLY A 56 -5.65 -6.34 7.33
CA GLY A 56 -6.25 -5.05 7.08
C GLY A 56 -6.98 -4.46 8.26
N ARG A 57 -7.65 -3.34 7.98
CA ARG A 57 -8.64 -2.75 8.88
C ARG A 57 -9.78 -2.14 8.07
N ALA A 58 -11.01 -2.39 8.51
CA ALA A 58 -12.20 -1.69 8.08
C ALA A 58 -12.68 -0.82 9.24
N PHE A 59 -12.95 0.46 8.98
CA PHE A 59 -13.31 1.40 10.03
C PHE A 59 -14.53 2.24 9.66
N VAL A 60 -15.28 2.63 10.68
CA VAL A 60 -16.31 3.68 10.62
C VAL A 60 -16.03 4.72 11.70
N ALA A 61 -16.47 5.96 11.49
CA ALA A 61 -16.36 7.05 12.44
C ALA A 61 -17.66 7.87 12.49
N GLY A 62 -17.92 8.50 13.65
CA GLY A 62 -19.10 9.33 13.87
C GLY A 62 -20.40 8.53 13.85
N THR A 63 -21.38 9.02 13.08
CA THR A 63 -22.76 8.51 13.09
C THR A 63 -22.95 7.17 12.38
N LEU A 64 -21.92 6.63 11.71
CA LEU A 64 -22.02 5.37 10.99
C LEU A 64 -22.00 4.16 11.93
N SER A 65 -22.78 3.14 11.54
CA SER A 65 -22.85 1.87 12.24
C SER A 65 -21.65 0.98 11.89
N LYS A 66 -21.15 0.22 12.88
CA LYS A 66 -20.08 -0.76 12.70
C LYS A 66 -20.42 -1.83 11.65
N ARG A 67 -21.72 -2.06 11.39
CA ARG A 67 -22.20 -2.93 10.31
C ARG A 67 -21.60 -2.59 8.94
N ILE A 68 -21.41 -1.30 8.63
CA ILE A 68 -20.82 -0.87 7.35
C ILE A 68 -19.37 -1.39 7.21
N ALA A 69 -18.61 -1.40 8.30
CA ALA A 69 -17.25 -1.94 8.29
C ALA A 69 -17.23 -3.48 8.18
N HIS A 70 -18.22 -4.18 8.73
CA HIS A 70 -18.42 -5.61 8.48
C HIS A 70 -18.73 -5.87 7.00
N GLU A 71 -19.66 -5.13 6.40
CA GLU A 71 -20.01 -5.29 4.98
C GLU A 71 -18.82 -5.08 4.03
N MET A 72 -17.94 -4.10 4.31
CA MET A 72 -16.68 -3.92 3.56
C MET A 72 -15.73 -5.11 3.74
N THR A 73 -15.64 -5.64 4.96
CA THR A 73 -14.74 -6.76 5.29
C THR A 73 -15.17 -8.04 4.59
N ASP A 74 -16.45 -8.40 4.73
CA ASP A 74 -17.03 -9.60 4.10
C ASP A 74 -16.85 -9.57 2.58
N ALA A 75 -17.03 -8.40 1.96
CA ALA A 75 -16.83 -8.21 0.52
C ALA A 75 -15.37 -8.44 0.08
N ALA A 76 -14.42 -7.86 0.84
CA ALA A 76 -13.00 -8.02 0.57
C ALA A 76 -12.54 -9.47 0.74
N GLU A 77 -12.91 -10.12 1.86
CA GLU A 77 -12.59 -11.53 2.14
C GLU A 77 -13.15 -12.46 1.06
N LYS A 78 -14.41 -12.24 0.67
CA LYS A 78 -15.06 -13.02 -0.39
C LYS A 78 -14.30 -12.93 -1.71
N LEU A 79 -13.80 -11.74 -2.09
CA LEU A 79 -13.05 -11.58 -3.33
C LEU A 79 -11.65 -12.22 -3.23
N ILE A 80 -10.95 -12.06 -2.10
CA ILE A 80 -9.66 -12.71 -1.85
C ILE A 80 -9.78 -14.23 -1.99
N HIS A 81 -10.78 -14.84 -1.35
CA HIS A 81 -11.01 -16.29 -1.40
C HIS A 81 -11.48 -16.82 -2.77
N LYS A 82 -11.84 -15.96 -3.73
CA LYS A 82 -12.05 -16.38 -5.12
C LYS A 82 -10.73 -16.63 -5.86
N LYS A 83 -9.65 -15.95 -5.48
CA LYS A 83 -8.36 -15.99 -6.20
C LYS A 83 -7.28 -16.78 -5.45
N TYR A 84 -7.40 -16.90 -4.13
CA TYR A 84 -6.41 -17.54 -3.27
C TYR A 84 -7.01 -18.64 -2.38
N SER A 85 -6.19 -19.61 -1.97
CA SER A 85 -6.61 -20.70 -1.08
C SER A 85 -7.19 -20.17 0.23
N LYS A 86 -8.20 -20.87 0.76
CA LYS A 86 -8.77 -20.60 2.08
C LYS A 86 -7.81 -20.89 3.24
N ASP A 87 -6.71 -21.61 2.98
CA ASP A 87 -5.68 -21.88 3.98
C ASP A 87 -4.79 -20.66 4.26
N ILE A 88 -4.81 -19.66 3.37
CA ILE A 88 -4.08 -18.40 3.59
C ILE A 88 -4.90 -17.54 4.55
N PRO A 89 -4.36 -17.15 5.72
CA PRO A 89 -5.08 -16.34 6.70
C PRO A 89 -5.48 -14.99 6.13
N VAL A 90 -6.69 -14.53 6.47
CA VAL A 90 -7.18 -13.18 6.19
C VAL A 90 -7.58 -12.51 7.51
N GLU A 91 -6.86 -11.46 7.88
CA GLU A 91 -6.97 -10.81 9.20
C GLU A 91 -7.36 -9.33 9.04
N ILE A 92 -8.65 -9.04 8.85
CA ILE A 92 -9.15 -7.66 8.71
C ILE A 92 -9.85 -7.22 9.99
N LEU A 93 -9.29 -6.21 10.66
CA LEU A 93 -9.83 -5.69 11.91
C LEU A 93 -10.99 -4.72 11.67
N VAL A 94 -12.17 -5.01 12.25
CA VAL A 94 -13.35 -4.14 12.16
C VAL A 94 -13.43 -3.17 13.34
N LEU A 95 -13.43 -1.86 13.04
CA LEU A 95 -13.30 -0.78 14.02
C LEU A 95 -14.43 0.25 13.92
N LYS A 96 -14.84 0.79 15.07
CA LYS A 96 -15.51 2.08 15.15
C LYS A 96 -14.58 3.03 15.90
N GLU A 97 -14.19 4.12 15.26
CA GLU A 97 -13.34 5.12 15.89
C GLU A 97 -14.11 5.79 17.04
N PRO A 98 -13.51 5.95 18.23
CA PRO A 98 -14.15 6.62 19.35
C PRO A 98 -14.38 8.10 19.05
N ASP A 99 -15.54 8.62 19.44
CA ASP A 99 -15.96 10.00 19.10
C ASP A 99 -15.05 11.07 19.71
N ASN A 100 -14.36 10.78 20.82
CA ASN A 100 -13.43 11.71 21.46
C ASN A 100 -12.07 11.81 20.74
N ILE A 101 -11.74 10.87 19.85
CA ILE A 101 -10.47 10.84 19.10
C ILE A 101 -10.69 10.80 17.58
N ALA A 102 -11.90 11.08 17.11
CA ALA A 102 -12.23 11.15 15.69
C ALA A 102 -13.22 12.28 15.37
N MET A 103 -12.80 13.17 14.48
CA MET A 103 -13.61 14.28 13.97
C MET A 103 -14.11 13.97 12.57
N GLY A 104 -15.42 14.07 12.36
CA GLY A 104 -16.03 13.76 11.05
C GLY A 104 -16.78 12.43 11.04
N THR A 105 -17.58 12.23 10.01
CA THR A 105 -18.25 10.96 9.73
C THR A 105 -17.59 10.36 8.50
N ALA A 106 -17.06 9.16 8.62
CA ALA A 106 -16.35 8.50 7.53
C ALA A 106 -16.37 6.99 7.68
N THR A 107 -16.10 6.30 6.57
CA THR A 107 -15.89 4.86 6.55
C THR A 107 -14.84 4.55 5.50
N GLY A 108 -14.12 3.45 5.69
CA GLY A 108 -13.15 2.99 4.72
C GLY A 108 -12.50 1.68 5.13
N ILE A 109 -11.74 1.12 4.21
CA ILE A 109 -11.03 -0.14 4.39
C ILE A 109 -9.63 -0.02 3.81
N ILE A 110 -8.68 -0.63 4.51
CA ILE A 110 -7.32 -0.87 4.03
C ILE A 110 -7.12 -2.37 4.09
N VAL A 111 -6.72 -2.97 2.97
CA VAL A 111 -6.45 -4.39 2.82
C VAL A 111 -5.07 -4.56 2.22
N GLY A 112 -4.27 -5.44 2.80
CA GLY A 112 -2.90 -5.68 2.40
C GLY A 112 -2.52 -7.15 2.42
N ALA A 113 -1.37 -7.44 1.83
CA ALA A 113 -0.78 -8.77 1.80
C ALA A 113 0.67 -8.72 2.27
N GLU A 114 1.05 -9.73 3.05
CA GLU A 114 2.43 -9.99 3.44
C GLU A 114 2.92 -11.22 2.68
N THR A 115 4.12 -11.14 2.10
CA THR A 115 4.75 -12.28 1.43
C THR A 115 5.83 -12.95 2.27
N THR A 116 6.25 -14.15 1.88
CA THR A 116 7.32 -14.90 2.56
C THR A 116 8.68 -14.20 2.53
N THR A 117 8.90 -13.27 1.59
CA THR A 117 10.12 -12.44 1.49
C THR A 117 9.99 -11.11 2.24
N GLY A 118 8.85 -10.87 2.92
CA GLY A 118 8.60 -9.64 3.66
C GLY A 118 8.26 -8.44 2.78
N CYS A 119 7.69 -8.66 1.59
CA CYS A 119 7.00 -7.62 0.85
C CYS A 119 5.68 -7.29 1.55
N LEU A 120 5.33 -6.01 1.56
CA LEU A 120 4.09 -5.49 2.12
C LEU A 120 3.43 -4.61 1.07
N LEU A 121 2.27 -5.04 0.60
CA LEU A 121 1.46 -4.30 -0.35
C LEU A 121 0.11 -4.01 0.29
N ALA A 122 -0.49 -2.86 -0.01
CA ALA A 122 -1.87 -2.61 0.36
C ALA A 122 -2.58 -1.73 -0.66
N ALA A 123 -3.89 -1.89 -0.67
CA ALA A 123 -4.81 -0.96 -1.29
C ALA A 123 -5.84 -0.50 -0.27
N SER A 124 -6.55 0.57 -0.59
CA SER A 124 -7.57 1.13 0.29
C SER A 124 -8.69 1.77 -0.50
N ALA A 125 -9.87 1.80 0.10
CA ALA A 125 -11.01 2.52 -0.43
C ALA A 125 -11.73 3.27 0.69
N LEU A 126 -12.20 4.47 0.36
CA LEU A 126 -13.00 5.31 1.26
C LEU A 126 -14.45 5.25 0.82
N GLY A 127 -15.36 5.15 1.79
CA GLY A 127 -16.78 5.22 1.52
C GLY A 127 -17.20 6.60 1.03
N LYS A 128 -18.15 6.61 0.11
CA LYS A 128 -18.73 7.81 -0.48
C LYS A 128 -20.26 7.74 -0.38
N ARG A 129 -20.92 8.90 -0.31
CA ARG A 129 -22.39 8.95 -0.31
C ARG A 129 -22.91 8.29 -1.59
N GLY A 130 -23.94 7.44 -1.44
CA GLY A 130 -24.56 6.73 -2.55
C GLY A 130 -23.80 5.49 -3.03
N VAL A 131 -22.63 5.18 -2.48
CA VAL A 131 -21.87 3.97 -2.82
C VAL A 131 -22.08 2.91 -1.73
N PRO A 132 -22.56 1.70 -2.08
CA PRO A 132 -22.70 0.60 -1.14
C PRO A 132 -21.37 0.23 -0.47
N ALA A 133 -21.41 -0.13 0.82
CA ALA A 133 -20.23 -0.55 1.58
C ALA A 133 -19.55 -1.78 0.95
N TYR A 134 -20.35 -2.71 0.43
CA TYR A 134 -19.86 -3.89 -0.30
C TYR A 134 -18.94 -3.52 -1.48
N ASP A 135 -19.31 -2.50 -2.27
CA ASP A 135 -18.52 -2.06 -3.42
C ASP A 135 -17.19 -1.42 -2.98
N VAL A 136 -17.19 -0.70 -1.85
CA VAL A 136 -15.97 -0.15 -1.24
C VAL A 136 -15.01 -1.26 -0.83
N GLY A 137 -15.52 -2.31 -0.17
CA GLY A 137 -14.73 -3.49 0.20
C GLY A 137 -14.17 -4.24 -1.01
N THR A 138 -15.03 -4.46 -2.01
CA THR A 138 -14.66 -5.10 -3.28
C THR A 138 -13.57 -4.31 -4.02
N GLN A 139 -13.70 -2.98 -4.11
CA GLN A 139 -12.72 -2.13 -4.77
C GLN A 139 -11.34 -2.22 -4.12
N ALA A 140 -11.26 -2.08 -2.80
CA ALA A 140 -9.97 -2.18 -2.10
C ALA A 140 -9.31 -3.54 -2.27
N ALA A 141 -10.08 -4.63 -2.22
CA ALA A 141 -9.55 -5.95 -2.49
C ALA A 141 -9.11 -6.12 -3.94
N GLN A 142 -9.90 -5.64 -4.91
CA GLN A 142 -9.55 -5.73 -6.33
C GLN A 142 -8.24 -4.98 -6.62
N ASP A 143 -8.09 -3.75 -6.14
CA ASP A 143 -6.87 -2.96 -6.33
C ASP A 143 -5.63 -3.68 -5.76
N LEU A 144 -5.76 -4.34 -4.59
CA LEU A 144 -4.68 -5.17 -4.05
C LEU A 144 -4.41 -6.38 -4.96
N LEU A 145 -5.45 -7.10 -5.40
CA LEU A 145 -5.30 -8.30 -6.24
C LEU A 145 -4.68 -7.99 -7.60
N ASP A 146 -4.90 -6.78 -8.12
CA ASP A 146 -4.28 -6.29 -9.34
C ASP A 146 -2.78 -6.08 -9.11
N ASP A 147 -2.39 -5.39 -8.02
CA ASP A 147 -0.97 -5.19 -7.68
C ASP A 147 -0.25 -6.54 -7.45
N LEU A 148 -0.92 -7.50 -6.82
CA LEU A 148 -0.39 -8.86 -6.61
C LEU A 148 -0.29 -9.67 -7.91
N SER A 149 -1.08 -9.36 -8.95
CA SER A 149 -1.03 -10.10 -10.21
C SER A 149 0.30 -9.91 -10.96
N TYR A 150 0.96 -8.77 -10.75
CA TYR A 150 2.31 -8.47 -11.27
C TYR A 150 3.43 -9.11 -10.45
N GLN A 151 3.08 -9.80 -9.35
CA GLN A 151 4.02 -10.16 -8.30
C GLN A 151 4.87 -8.95 -7.84
N ALA A 152 4.27 -7.76 -7.77
CA ALA A 152 4.94 -6.55 -7.33
C ALA A 152 5.42 -6.70 -5.87
N CYS A 153 6.59 -6.15 -5.55
CA CYS A 153 7.14 -6.14 -4.19
C CYS A 153 6.74 -4.88 -3.41
N VAL A 154 6.21 -3.88 -4.10
CA VAL A 154 5.66 -2.63 -3.56
C VAL A 154 4.35 -2.30 -4.29
N ASP A 155 3.39 -1.70 -3.59
CA ASP A 155 2.11 -1.29 -4.17
C ASP A 155 2.23 -0.02 -5.03
N ARG A 156 1.15 0.28 -5.76
CA ARG A 156 1.11 1.40 -6.71
C ARG A 156 1.31 2.79 -6.10
N HIS A 157 1.08 2.96 -4.80
CA HIS A 157 1.28 4.23 -4.09
C HIS A 157 2.61 4.27 -3.34
N LEU A 158 3.21 3.11 -3.09
CA LEU A 158 4.53 3.03 -2.49
C LEU A 158 5.63 3.24 -3.53
N GLN A 159 5.41 2.84 -4.79
CA GLN A 159 6.43 2.98 -5.85
C GLN A 159 6.96 4.42 -6.02
N ASP A 160 6.11 5.45 -6.01
CA ASP A 160 6.54 6.85 -6.13
C ASP A 160 7.19 7.37 -4.83
N GLN A 161 6.68 6.95 -3.67
CA GLN A 161 7.23 7.33 -2.36
C GLN A 161 8.67 6.84 -2.16
N LEU A 162 9.03 5.69 -2.73
CA LEU A 162 10.37 5.12 -2.58
C LEU A 162 11.42 5.78 -3.47
N ILE A 163 11.04 6.45 -4.56
CA ILE A 163 11.99 7.03 -5.52
C ILE A 163 12.97 7.99 -4.83
N ILE A 164 12.49 8.85 -3.94
CA ILE A 164 13.36 9.78 -3.21
C ILE A 164 14.28 9.06 -2.22
N LEU A 165 13.81 8.00 -1.57
CA LEU A 165 14.64 7.20 -0.67
C LEU A 165 15.72 6.46 -1.45
N MET A 166 15.39 5.91 -2.63
CA MET A 166 16.33 5.23 -3.52
C MET A 166 17.41 6.19 -4.04
N ALA A 167 17.02 7.40 -4.45
CA ALA A 167 17.96 8.40 -4.99
C ALA A 167 18.94 8.94 -3.93
N LEU A 168 18.55 8.96 -2.65
CA LEU A 168 19.37 9.45 -1.55
C LEU A 168 20.13 8.34 -0.81
N ALA A 169 19.79 7.08 -1.06
CA ALA A 169 20.42 5.93 -0.44
C ALA A 169 21.85 5.71 -0.95
N LYS A 170 22.74 5.30 -0.04
CA LYS A 170 24.08 4.82 -0.43
C LYS A 170 23.99 3.41 -0.98
N GLY A 171 24.46 3.25 -2.21
CA GLY A 171 24.45 1.98 -2.95
C GLY A 171 23.46 2.01 -4.11
N HIS A 172 23.09 0.82 -4.58
CA HIS A 172 22.16 0.65 -5.70
C HIS A 172 20.87 0.05 -5.16
N SER A 173 19.78 0.79 -5.22
CA SER A 173 18.46 0.29 -4.82
C SER A 173 17.76 -0.35 -6.01
N LYS A 174 17.05 -1.46 -5.77
CA LYS A 174 16.23 -2.16 -6.75
C LYS A 174 14.83 -2.42 -6.20
N VAL A 175 13.81 -2.13 -7.00
CA VAL A 175 12.41 -2.33 -6.61
C VAL A 175 11.62 -2.89 -7.78
N ARG A 176 10.91 -4.00 -7.54
CA ARG A 176 9.93 -4.56 -8.47
C ARG A 176 8.53 -4.07 -8.12
N CYS A 177 7.82 -3.52 -9.11
CA CYS A 177 6.48 -2.97 -8.97
C CYS A 177 5.59 -3.33 -10.18
N GLY A 178 4.31 -2.97 -10.11
CA GLY A 178 3.43 -3.01 -11.28
C GLY A 178 3.81 -1.93 -12.32
N PRO A 179 2.95 -1.66 -13.31
CA PRO A 179 3.18 -0.57 -14.26
C PRO A 179 3.47 0.76 -13.55
N LEU A 180 4.41 1.53 -14.09
CA LEU A 180 4.76 2.83 -13.53
C LEU A 180 3.59 3.81 -13.67
N SER A 181 3.16 4.38 -12.54
CA SER A 181 2.21 5.48 -12.53
C SER A 181 2.85 6.75 -13.08
N ASP A 182 2.06 7.70 -13.55
CA ASP A 182 2.59 9.00 -13.99
C ASP A 182 3.24 9.76 -12.83
N HIS A 183 2.75 9.59 -11.59
CA HIS A 183 3.40 10.11 -10.39
C HIS A 183 4.80 9.52 -10.20
N THR A 184 4.98 8.22 -10.39
CA THR A 184 6.30 7.57 -10.28
C THR A 184 7.24 8.05 -11.37
N LYS A 185 6.78 8.18 -12.62
CA LYS A 185 7.58 8.71 -13.73
C LYS A 185 8.03 10.14 -13.43
N THR A 186 7.13 10.99 -12.93
CA THR A 186 7.48 12.36 -12.51
C THR A 186 8.45 12.35 -11.34
N ALA A 187 8.26 11.49 -10.34
CA ALA A 187 9.17 11.37 -9.19
C ALA A 187 10.59 10.97 -9.65
N ILE A 188 10.71 10.02 -10.58
CA ILE A 188 11.98 9.62 -11.19
C ILE A 188 12.62 10.80 -11.89
N TYR A 189 11.88 11.48 -12.78
CA TYR A 189 12.38 12.64 -13.52
C TYR A 189 12.91 13.74 -12.58
N ILE A 190 12.15 14.09 -11.54
CA ILE A 190 12.56 15.12 -10.57
C ILE A 190 13.77 14.66 -9.75
N ALA A 191 13.82 13.40 -9.32
CA ALA A 191 14.96 12.86 -8.59
C ALA A 191 16.24 12.90 -9.45
N GLU A 192 16.16 12.56 -10.73
CA GLU A 192 17.30 12.64 -11.65
C GLU A 192 17.74 14.08 -11.96
N LEU A 193 16.83 15.07 -11.90
CA LEU A 193 17.17 16.47 -12.09
C LEU A 193 17.90 17.07 -10.88
N LEU A 194 17.46 16.69 -9.68
CA LEU A 194 17.96 17.25 -8.42
C LEU A 194 19.19 16.50 -7.89
N THR A 195 19.42 15.28 -8.36
CA THR A 195 20.53 14.43 -7.94
C THR A 195 21.40 14.03 -9.13
N LYS A 196 22.48 13.28 -8.89
CA LYS A 196 23.31 12.71 -9.96
C LYS A 196 22.97 11.25 -10.28
N VAL A 197 21.95 10.71 -9.62
CA VAL A 197 21.52 9.31 -9.78
C VAL A 197 20.74 9.15 -11.08
N LYS A 198 20.84 7.97 -11.69
CA LYS A 198 19.96 7.56 -12.80
C LYS A 198 19.10 6.37 -12.42
N PHE A 199 17.88 6.34 -12.93
CA PHE A 199 16.96 5.23 -12.79
C PHE A 199 16.91 4.43 -14.09
N GLN A 200 17.27 3.16 -14.01
CA GLN A 200 17.07 2.21 -15.09
C GLN A 200 15.75 1.47 -14.87
N ILE A 201 14.86 1.54 -15.86
CA ILE A 201 13.57 0.84 -15.85
C ILE A 201 13.68 -0.36 -16.79
N THR A 202 13.35 -1.55 -16.29
CA THR A 202 13.30 -2.79 -17.07
C THR A 202 11.91 -3.40 -16.95
N GLU A 203 11.27 -3.67 -18.10
CA GLU A 203 10.03 -4.45 -18.10
C GLU A 203 10.34 -5.92 -17.83
N VAL A 204 9.64 -6.50 -16.86
CA VAL A 204 9.81 -7.91 -16.49
C VAL A 204 8.53 -8.65 -16.88
N SER A 205 8.67 -9.72 -17.67
CA SER A 205 7.55 -10.59 -18.01
C SER A 205 7.11 -11.35 -16.76
N SER A 206 5.94 -11.01 -16.22
CA SER A 206 5.30 -11.81 -15.18
C SER A 206 4.70 -13.08 -15.82
N LEU A 207 5.07 -14.26 -15.31
CA LEU A 207 4.37 -15.51 -15.64
C LEU A 207 2.90 -15.35 -15.24
N LYS A 208 2.01 -15.32 -16.24
CA LYS A 208 0.56 -15.20 -16.03
C LYS A 208 0.09 -16.40 -15.20
N LEU A 209 -0.56 -16.15 -14.07
CA LEU A 209 -1.50 -17.13 -13.52
C LEU A 209 -2.63 -17.22 -14.55
N GLU A 210 -2.81 -18.39 -15.16
CA GLU A 210 -3.85 -18.68 -16.16
C GLU A 210 -5.20 -18.21 -15.63
N ASN A 211 -5.74 -17.07 -16.15
CA ASN A 211 -7.18 -16.77 -16.30
C ASN A 211 -7.56 -15.31 -16.66
N ASP A 212 -6.63 -14.38 -16.92
CA ASP A 212 -7.02 -13.01 -17.36
C ASP A 212 -6.34 -12.57 -18.67
N GLN A 213 -7.15 -12.27 -19.70
CA GLN A 213 -6.73 -11.75 -21.01
C GLN A 213 -6.66 -10.21 -21.01
N SER A 214 -5.70 -9.65 -20.27
CA SER A 214 -5.20 -8.29 -20.55
C SER A 214 -3.67 -8.29 -20.48
N ASN A 215 -3.01 -7.63 -21.44
CA ASN A 215 -1.55 -7.51 -21.46
C ASN A 215 -1.12 -6.31 -20.60
N SER A 216 -0.45 -6.57 -19.49
CA SER A 216 0.21 -5.56 -18.67
C SER A 216 1.49 -6.16 -18.09
N ASN A 217 2.61 -5.44 -18.22
CA ASN A 217 3.94 -5.89 -17.82
C ASN A 217 4.33 -5.31 -16.44
N ALA A 218 5.06 -6.08 -15.63
CA ALA A 218 5.68 -5.57 -14.40
C ALA A 218 6.88 -4.67 -14.74
N SER A 219 7.26 -3.77 -13.83
CA SER A 219 8.41 -2.88 -13.99
C SER A 219 9.38 -3.04 -12.83
N GLU A 220 10.67 -3.13 -13.14
CA GLU A 220 11.77 -3.05 -12.16
C GLU A 220 12.50 -1.73 -12.32
N ALA A 221 12.63 -0.97 -11.23
CA ALA A 221 13.39 0.27 -11.19
C ALA A 221 14.67 0.06 -10.37
N THR A 222 15.81 0.37 -10.97
CA THR A 222 17.15 0.26 -10.36
C THR A 222 17.85 1.61 -10.38
N THR A 223 18.44 2.04 -9.26
CA THR A 223 19.34 3.21 -9.27
C THR A 223 20.75 2.81 -9.68
N THR A 224 21.39 3.65 -10.49
CA THR A 224 22.81 3.55 -10.90
C THR A 224 23.60 4.76 -10.43
#